data_AF-A0A3E1YHH5-F1
#
_entry.id   AF-A0A3E1YHH5-F1
#
_cell.length_a   1.000
_cell.length_b   1.000
_cell.length_c   1.000
_cell.angle_alpha   90.00
_cell.angle_beta   90.00
_cell.angle_gamma   90.00
#
_symmetry.space_group_name_H-M   'P 1'
#
loop_
_entity.id
_entity.type
_entity.pdbx_description
1 polymer ?
#
loop_
_entity_poly.entity_id
_entity_poly.type
_entity_poly.pdbx_seq_one_letter_code
_entity_poly.pdbx_strand_id
1 'polypeptide(L)'
;MKWSWKGKKKIEQVPQGGGYEWLDKWCYTLLGPVKRHLDRWGAMFTHVPKHYQKMMIVAFFCLGAGLFTYLGIVLNHIPVLPAQISIPKHTVPHKMPLHVPGDPKKSESYQRIAAFRYYVDSLKSTSDGRKVYDSLYARHKGVFDSLDLIEP
;
A
#
# COMPACT_ATOMS: atom_id res chain seq x y z
N MET A 1 -29.10 36.20 30.33
CA MET A 1 -29.71 35.02 29.69
C MET A 1 -28.74 33.83 29.80
N LYS A 2 -29.10 32.80 30.58
CA LYS A 2 -28.30 31.58 30.80
C LYS A 2 -28.63 30.55 29.72
N TRP A 3 -27.65 30.15 28.91
CA TRP A 3 -27.78 29.00 28.02
C TRP A 3 -26.97 27.83 28.58
N SER A 4 -27.71 26.88 29.18
CA SER A 4 -27.24 25.58 29.64
C SER A 4 -27.33 24.61 28.47
N TRP A 5 -26.19 24.16 27.94
CA TRP A 5 -26.12 23.03 27.00
C TRP A 5 -25.60 21.80 27.73
N LYS A 6 -26.49 21.13 28.48
CA LYS A 6 -26.31 19.74 28.90
C LYS A 6 -26.92 18.84 27.81
N GLY A 7 -26.11 18.53 26.80
CA GLY A 7 -26.45 17.55 25.76
C GLY A 7 -25.36 16.49 25.69
N LYS A 8 -25.27 15.59 26.68
CA LYS A 8 -24.48 14.37 26.55
C LYS A 8 -25.19 13.49 25.50
N LYS A 9 -24.74 13.55 24.25
CA LYS A 9 -25.13 12.57 23.23
C LYS A 9 -24.69 11.19 23.72
N LYS A 10 -25.67 10.32 23.96
CA LYS A 10 -25.49 8.91 24.27
C LYS A 10 -24.79 8.30 23.04
N ILE A 11 -23.53 7.91 23.20
CA ILE A 11 -22.81 7.16 22.15
C ILE A 11 -23.53 5.82 22.07
N GLU A 12 -24.23 5.62 20.96
CA GLU A 12 -24.89 4.38 20.61
C GLU A 12 -23.82 3.30 20.52
N GLN A 13 -23.83 2.37 21.48
CA GLN A 13 -22.91 1.24 21.48
C GLN A 13 -23.32 0.30 20.35
N VAL A 14 -22.57 0.36 19.25
CA VAL A 14 -22.61 -0.66 18.20
C VAL A 14 -22.22 -2.00 18.85
N PRO A 15 -23.00 -3.09 18.69
CA PRO A 15 -22.65 -4.38 19.23
C PRO A 15 -21.40 -4.90 18.51
N GLN A 16 -20.23 -4.72 19.13
CA GLN A 16 -18.98 -5.29 18.64
C GLN A 16 -18.97 -6.78 18.97
N GLY A 17 -19.11 -7.60 17.93
CA GLY A 17 -18.62 -8.98 17.95
C GLY A 17 -17.12 -8.98 18.26
N GLY A 18 -16.72 -9.81 19.21
CA GLY A 18 -15.41 -9.77 19.86
C GLY A 18 -14.20 -9.82 18.92
N GLY A 19 -13.16 -9.07 19.28
CA GLY A 19 -11.82 -9.18 18.68
C GLY A 19 -10.84 -8.05 19.05
N TYR A 20 -11.34 -6.84 19.34
CA TYR A 20 -10.49 -5.65 19.40
C TYR A 20 -10.66 -4.75 20.63
N GLU A 21 -11.22 -5.24 21.73
CA GLU A 21 -11.43 -4.42 22.94
C GLU A 21 -10.14 -3.81 23.50
N TRP A 22 -9.00 -4.51 23.34
CA TRP A 22 -7.70 -4.00 23.76
C TRP A 22 -7.20 -2.88 22.84
N LEU A 23 -7.47 -2.97 21.53
CA LEU A 23 -7.10 -1.96 20.55
C LEU A 23 -7.97 -0.71 20.74
N ASP A 24 -9.26 -0.89 21.02
CA ASP A 24 -10.14 0.21 21.38
C ASP A 24 -9.67 0.92 22.66
N LYS A 25 -9.28 0.17 23.71
CA LYS A 25 -8.69 0.76 24.92
C LYS A 25 -7.44 1.58 24.60
N TRP A 26 -6.51 1.04 23.81
CA TRP A 26 -5.30 1.77 23.39
C TRP A 26 -5.61 3.02 22.57
N CYS A 27 -6.55 2.92 21.63
CA CYS A 27 -7.04 4.06 20.87
C CYS A 27 -7.63 5.12 21.79
N TYR A 28 -8.49 4.78 22.74
CA TYR A 28 -9.05 5.76 23.68
C TYR A 28 -7.99 6.38 24.61
N THR A 29 -7.00 5.61 25.06
CA THR A 29 -5.91 6.12 25.91
C THR A 29 -5.00 7.09 25.17
N LEU A 30 -4.67 6.81 23.91
CA LEU A 30 -3.82 7.69 23.09
C LEU A 30 -4.59 8.88 22.51
N LEU A 31 -5.84 8.66 22.08
CA LEU A 31 -6.69 9.70 21.49
C LEU A 31 -7.26 10.65 22.55
N GLY A 32 -7.38 10.24 23.81
CA GLY A 32 -7.92 11.08 24.88
C GLY A 32 -7.14 12.40 25.07
N PRO A 33 -5.82 12.37 25.29
CA PRO A 33 -4.98 13.57 25.35
C PRO A 33 -5.00 14.37 24.05
N VAL A 34 -4.92 13.69 22.90
CA VAL A 34 -4.93 14.32 21.57
C VAL A 34 -6.23 15.08 21.34
N LYS A 35 -7.38 14.49 21.68
CA LYS A 35 -8.69 15.11 21.60
C LYS A 35 -8.79 16.33 22.52
N ARG A 36 -8.32 16.23 23.76
CA ARG A 36 -8.29 17.40 24.68
C ARG A 36 -7.43 18.53 24.15
N HIS A 37 -6.31 18.20 23.51
CA HIS A 37 -5.49 19.20 22.83
C HIS A 37 -6.24 19.81 21.64
N LEU A 38 -6.81 19.00 20.74
CA LEU A 38 -7.61 19.46 19.60
C LEU A 38 -8.76 20.36 20.03
N ASP A 39 -9.49 20.02 21.10
CA ASP A 39 -10.59 20.82 21.62
C ASP A 39 -10.10 22.18 22.18
N ARG A 40 -8.93 22.21 22.84
CA ARG A 40 -8.27 23.45 23.28
C ARG A 40 -7.85 24.32 22.09
N TRP A 41 -7.26 23.72 21.07
CA TRP A 41 -6.89 24.41 19.83
C TRP A 41 -8.14 24.95 19.13
N GLY A 42 -9.20 24.14 19.02
CA GLY A 42 -10.48 24.55 18.45
C GLY A 42 -11.09 25.75 19.17
N ALA A 43 -11.06 25.77 20.51
CA ALA A 43 -11.54 26.90 21.30
C ALA A 43 -10.69 28.18 21.13
N MET A 44 -9.39 28.05 20.86
CA MET A 44 -8.55 29.18 20.48
C MET A 44 -8.89 29.67 19.06
N PHE A 45 -9.18 28.76 18.14
CA PHE A 45 -9.55 29.10 16.77
C PHE A 45 -10.91 29.79 16.65
N THR A 46 -11.89 29.51 17.52
CA THR A 46 -13.21 30.16 17.48
C THR A 46 -13.18 31.66 17.75
N HIS A 47 -12.13 32.16 18.42
CA HIS A 47 -11.94 33.59 18.69
C HIS A 47 -11.34 34.35 17.50
N VAL A 48 -10.89 33.63 16.46
CA VAL A 48 -10.27 34.22 15.28
C VAL A 48 -11.34 34.59 14.24
N PRO A 49 -11.26 35.76 13.58
CA PRO A 49 -12.21 36.14 12.54
C PRO A 49 -12.23 35.14 11.38
N LYS A 50 -13.42 34.91 10.81
CA LYS A 50 -13.64 33.90 9.75
C LYS A 50 -12.73 34.04 8.52
N HIS A 51 -12.31 35.26 8.17
CA HIS A 51 -11.41 35.49 7.04
C HIS A 51 -9.98 35.00 7.34
N TYR A 52 -9.47 35.24 8.55
CA TYR A 52 -8.17 34.70 8.97
C TYR A 52 -8.19 33.19 9.10
N GLN A 53 -9.30 32.58 9.54
CA GLN A 53 -9.44 31.12 9.57
C GLN A 53 -9.29 30.50 8.16
N LYS A 54 -9.91 31.09 7.14
CA LYS A 54 -9.78 30.64 5.75
C LYS A 54 -8.33 30.77 5.26
N MET A 55 -7.70 31.91 5.53
CA MET A 55 -6.29 32.14 5.16
C MET A 55 -5.34 31.15 5.83
N MET A 56 -5.55 30.84 7.11
CA MET A 56 -4.77 29.84 7.85
C MET A 56 -4.89 28.44 7.23
N ILE A 57 -6.09 28.01 6.85
CA ILE A 57 -6.32 26.70 6.22
C ILE A 57 -5.63 26.64 4.85
N VAL A 58 -5.76 27.70 4.05
CA VAL A 58 -5.10 27.78 2.73
C VAL A 58 -3.57 27.75 2.90
N ALA A 59 -3.03 28.54 3.83
CA ALA A 59 -1.60 28.56 4.12
C ALA A 59 -1.09 27.19 4.60
N PHE A 60 -1.84 26.51 5.49
CA PHE A 60 -1.51 25.17 5.95
C PHE A 60 -1.49 24.16 4.79
N PHE A 61 -2.46 24.23 3.88
CA PHE A 61 -2.52 23.35 2.71
C PHE A 61 -1.35 23.62 1.74
N CYS A 62 -1.02 24.88 1.48
CA CYS A 62 0.11 25.24 0.63
C CYS A 62 1.45 24.79 1.23
N LEU A 63 1.66 25.00 2.53
CA LEU A 63 2.87 24.56 3.22
C LEU A 63 2.97 23.03 3.30
N GLY A 64 1.85 22.36 3.59
CA GLY A 64 1.79 20.90 3.62
C GLY A 64 2.10 20.30 2.26
N ALA A 65 1.42 20.76 1.20
CA ALA A 65 1.66 20.30 -0.17
C ALA A 65 3.11 20.56 -0.61
N GLY A 66 3.67 21.72 -0.27
CA GLY A 66 5.08 22.04 -0.53
C GLY A 66 6.05 21.10 0.20
N LEU A 67 5.78 20.80 1.48
CA LEU A 67 6.61 19.87 2.25
C LEU A 67 6.52 18.43 1.73
N PHE A 68 5.32 17.95 1.37
CA PHE A 68 5.13 16.61 0.81
C PHE A 68 5.79 16.45 -0.56
N THR A 69 5.68 17.45 -1.43
CA THR A 69 6.37 17.43 -2.73
C THR A 69 7.88 17.51 -2.57
N TYR A 70 8.39 18.37 -1.67
CA TYR A 70 9.81 18.45 -1.34
C TYR A 70 10.36 17.13 -0.81
N LEU A 71 9.69 16.52 0.18
CA LEU A 71 10.06 15.22 0.72
C LEU A 71 10.02 14.12 -0.34
N GLY A 72 9.01 14.11 -1.20
CA GLY A 72 8.91 13.16 -2.31
C GLY A 72 10.10 13.28 -3.26
N ILE A 73 10.51 14.49 -3.62
CA ILE A 73 11.68 14.71 -4.49
C ILE A 73 12.97 14.28 -3.77
N VAL A 74 13.17 14.70 -2.52
CA VAL A 74 14.38 14.35 -1.75
C VAL A 74 14.50 12.85 -1.54
N LEU A 75 13.41 12.17 -1.17
CA LEU A 75 13.40 10.71 -0.96
C LEU A 75 13.63 9.94 -2.26
N ASN A 76 13.10 10.41 -3.39
CA ASN A 76 13.35 9.80 -4.70
C ASN A 76 14.80 10.00 -5.19
N HIS A 77 15.50 11.03 -4.71
CA HIS A 77 16.91 11.26 -5.01
C HIS A 77 17.88 10.57 -4.05
N ILE A 78 17.40 9.87 -3.02
CA ILE A 78 18.27 8.98 -2.24
C ILE A 78 18.48 7.74 -3.10
N PRO A 79 19.68 7.51 -3.67
CA PRO A 79 19.97 6.23 -4.28
C PRO A 79 19.82 5.21 -3.15
N VAL A 80 18.83 4.32 -3.29
CA VAL A 80 18.71 3.15 -2.44
C VAL A 80 19.97 2.35 -2.72
N LEU A 81 21.03 2.59 -1.95
CA LEU A 81 22.21 1.73 -1.94
C LEU A 81 21.66 0.33 -1.72
N PRO A 82 21.91 -0.63 -2.63
CA PRO A 82 21.47 -1.99 -2.41
C PRO A 82 22.05 -2.41 -1.08
N ALA A 83 21.18 -2.58 -0.09
CA ALA A 83 21.60 -3.02 1.24
C ALA A 83 22.41 -4.29 1.01
N GLN A 84 23.70 -4.25 1.32
CA GLN A 84 24.58 -5.38 1.11
C GLN A 84 24.13 -6.44 2.11
N ILE A 85 23.25 -7.34 1.65
CA ILE A 85 22.72 -8.44 2.46
C ILE A 85 23.95 -9.30 2.80
N SER A 86 24.47 -9.16 4.01
CA SER A 86 25.53 -10.01 4.51
C SER A 86 24.93 -11.38 4.78
N ILE A 87 25.02 -12.26 3.78
CA ILE A 87 24.52 -13.62 3.89
C ILE A 87 25.29 -14.30 5.05
N PRO A 88 24.61 -14.78 6.10
CA PRO A 88 25.28 -15.38 7.23
C PRO A 88 26.04 -16.65 6.80
N LYS A 89 27.26 -16.80 7.30
CA LYS A 89 28.26 -17.84 6.95
C LYS A 89 27.79 -19.30 7.16
N HIS A 90 26.58 -19.51 7.68
CA HIS A 90 26.02 -20.82 8.00
C HIS A 90 24.91 -21.27 7.05
N THR A 91 24.69 -20.56 5.95
CA THR A 91 23.77 -21.02 4.91
C THR A 91 24.47 -22.04 4.02
N VAL A 92 23.94 -23.27 4.00
CA VAL A 92 24.31 -24.28 3.01
C VAL A 92 23.97 -23.68 1.64
N PRO A 93 24.93 -23.50 0.71
CA PRO A 93 24.64 -22.93 -0.59
C PRO A 93 23.80 -23.94 -1.36
N HIS A 94 22.48 -23.77 -1.33
CA HIS A 94 21.65 -24.42 -2.33
C HIS A 94 22.04 -23.76 -3.66
N LYS A 95 22.74 -24.50 -4.52
CA LYS A 95 23.05 -24.11 -5.90
C LYS A 95 21.75 -24.04 -6.70
N MET A 96 20.88 -23.09 -6.39
CA MET A 96 19.95 -22.57 -7.37
C MET A 96 20.70 -21.47 -8.12
N PRO A 97 20.80 -21.54 -9.46
CA PRO A 97 21.33 -20.42 -10.21
C PRO A 97 20.41 -19.23 -9.96
N LEU A 98 20.88 -18.30 -9.13
CA LEU A 98 20.28 -17.00 -8.92
C LEU A 98 20.37 -16.28 -10.26
N HIS A 99 19.26 -16.25 -11.00
CA HIS A 99 19.13 -15.46 -12.21
C HIS A 99 19.21 -13.99 -11.80
N VAL A 100 20.43 -13.45 -11.83
CA VAL A 100 20.67 -12.01 -11.75
C VAL A 100 19.87 -11.38 -12.89
N PRO A 101 18.98 -10.40 -12.66
CA PRO A 101 18.36 -9.64 -13.74
C PRO A 101 19.43 -8.70 -14.32
N GLY A 102 20.36 -9.29 -15.06
CA GLY A 102 21.44 -8.62 -15.76
C GLY A 102 21.06 -8.42 -17.22
N ASP A 103 20.82 -7.16 -17.55
CA ASP A 103 21.11 -6.53 -18.84
C ASP A 103 20.26 -6.85 -20.10
N PRO A 104 20.15 -5.87 -21.02
CA PRO A 104 19.09 -5.76 -22.02
C PRO A 104 19.30 -6.64 -23.25
N LYS A 105 19.56 -7.93 -23.06
CA LYS A 105 19.25 -8.98 -24.07
C LYS A 105 17.81 -9.47 -23.94
N LYS A 106 16.91 -8.59 -23.49
CA LYS A 106 15.49 -8.88 -23.21
C LYS A 106 14.68 -9.23 -24.46
N SER A 107 15.04 -8.83 -25.68
CA SER A 107 14.15 -9.04 -26.83
C SER A 107 13.87 -10.51 -27.12
N GLU A 108 14.89 -11.37 -27.16
CA GLU A 108 14.72 -12.77 -27.55
C GLU A 108 13.99 -13.58 -26.47
N SER A 109 14.31 -13.38 -25.20
CA SER A 109 13.65 -14.06 -24.08
C SER A 109 12.18 -13.65 -23.95
N TYR A 110 11.87 -12.36 -24.13
CA TYR A 110 10.49 -11.88 -24.14
C TYR A 110 9.73 -12.39 -25.37
N GLN A 111 10.36 -12.46 -26.54
CA GLN A 111 9.75 -13.05 -27.73
C GLN A 111 9.40 -14.53 -27.53
N ARG A 112 10.27 -15.31 -26.86
CA ARG A 112 9.99 -16.71 -26.54
C ARG A 112 8.82 -16.86 -25.56
N ILE A 113 8.73 -15.97 -24.57
CA ILE A 113 7.61 -15.95 -23.61
C ILE A 113 6.31 -15.55 -24.31
N ALA A 114 6.34 -14.54 -25.17
CA ALA A 114 5.19 -14.10 -25.96
C ALA A 114 4.71 -15.20 -26.94
N ALA A 115 5.64 -15.88 -27.62
CA ALA A 115 5.32 -17.00 -28.50
C ALA A 115 4.71 -18.18 -27.73
N PHE A 116 5.24 -18.48 -26.53
CA PHE A 116 4.67 -19.50 -25.65
C PHE A 116 3.26 -19.15 -25.20
N ARG A 117 3.00 -17.89 -24.83
CA ARG A 117 1.65 -17.41 -24.50
C ARG A 117 0.69 -17.56 -25.68
N TYR A 118 1.10 -17.12 -26.87
CA TYR A 118 0.28 -17.26 -28.08
C TYR A 118 -0.07 -18.72 -28.36
N TYR A 119 0.89 -19.63 -28.22
CA TYR A 119 0.65 -21.06 -28.35
C TYR A 119 -0.36 -21.57 -27.32
N VAL A 120 -0.17 -21.22 -26.04
CA VAL A 120 -1.08 -21.61 -24.95
C VAL A 120 -2.51 -21.07 -25.16
N ASP A 121 -2.64 -19.83 -25.63
CA ASP A 121 -3.94 -19.24 -25.93
C ASP A 121 -4.59 -19.86 -27.17
N SER A 122 -3.79 -20.26 -28.17
CA SER A 122 -4.29 -21.02 -29.32
C SER A 122 -4.85 -22.38 -28.91
N LEU A 123 -4.27 -23.04 -27.89
CA LEU A 123 -4.79 -24.31 -27.38
C LEU A 123 -6.21 -24.18 -26.79
N LYS A 124 -6.58 -23.02 -26.24
CA LYS A 124 -7.93 -22.79 -25.70
C LYS A 124 -9.01 -22.76 -26.78
N SER A 125 -8.64 -22.48 -28.03
CA SER A 125 -9.58 -22.30 -29.14
C SER A 125 -10.15 -23.60 -29.72
N THR A 126 -9.50 -24.75 -29.47
CA THR A 126 -9.93 -26.06 -29.99
C THR A 126 -10.30 -27.01 -28.85
N SER A 127 -11.25 -27.92 -29.10
CA SER A 127 -11.73 -28.87 -28.08
C SER A 127 -10.64 -29.83 -27.59
N ASP A 128 -9.72 -30.23 -28.47
CA ASP A 128 -8.60 -31.10 -28.09
C ASP A 128 -7.43 -30.32 -27.52
N GLY A 129 -7.18 -29.09 -28.01
CA GLY A 129 -6.21 -28.19 -27.41
C GLY A 129 -6.55 -27.84 -25.97
N ARG A 130 -7.85 -27.73 -25.64
CA ARG A 130 -8.29 -27.46 -24.26
C ARG A 130 -7.90 -28.57 -23.29
N LYS A 131 -7.92 -29.83 -23.71
CA LYS A 131 -7.47 -30.96 -22.87
C LYS A 131 -5.97 -30.85 -22.58
N VAL A 132 -5.19 -30.47 -23.57
CA VAL A 132 -3.74 -30.23 -23.43
C VAL A 132 -3.50 -29.05 -22.50
N TYR A 133 -4.24 -27.95 -22.69
CA TYR A 133 -4.19 -26.78 -21.82
C TYR A 133 -4.48 -27.14 -20.35
N ASP A 134 -5.57 -27.86 -20.09
CA ASP A 134 -5.96 -28.23 -18.73
C ASP A 134 -4.89 -29.14 -18.06
N SER A 135 -4.27 -30.04 -18.83
CA SER A 135 -3.17 -30.88 -18.33
C SER A 135 -1.90 -30.07 -18.00
N LEU A 136 -1.57 -29.08 -18.82
CA LEU A 136 -0.43 -28.19 -18.62
C LEU A 136 -0.66 -27.28 -17.41
N TYR A 137 -1.87 -26.73 -17.28
CA TYR A 137 -2.27 -25.89 -16.17
C TYR A 137 -2.25 -26.63 -14.84
N ALA A 138 -2.76 -27.88 -14.80
CA ALA A 138 -2.72 -28.71 -13.61
C ALA A 138 -1.29 -29.04 -13.16
N ARG A 139 -0.35 -29.24 -14.10
CA ARG A 139 1.03 -29.62 -13.79
C ARG A 139 1.95 -28.43 -13.48
N HIS A 140 1.68 -27.27 -14.09
CA HIS A 140 2.59 -26.11 -14.08
C HIS A 140 1.88 -24.81 -13.70
N LYS A 141 0.98 -24.85 -12.72
CA LYS A 141 0.18 -23.69 -12.27
C LYS A 141 1.00 -22.39 -12.10
N GLY A 142 2.15 -22.47 -11.42
CA GLY A 142 3.00 -21.31 -11.18
C GLY A 142 3.62 -20.66 -12.42
N VAL A 143 3.69 -21.38 -13.55
CA VAL A 143 4.14 -20.82 -14.84
C VAL A 143 3.06 -19.92 -15.44
N PHE A 144 1.79 -20.31 -15.33
CA PHE A 144 0.66 -19.49 -15.79
C PHE A 144 0.50 -18.24 -14.93
N ASP A 145 0.61 -18.38 -13.60
CA ASP A 145 0.60 -17.23 -12.69
C ASP A 145 1.73 -16.25 -13.01
N SER A 146 2.92 -16.75 -13.38
CA SER A 146 4.05 -15.91 -13.80
C SER A 146 3.86 -15.28 -15.17
N LEU A 147 3.18 -15.94 -16.11
CA LEU A 147 2.86 -15.36 -17.42
C LEU A 147 1.92 -14.16 -17.29
N ASP A 148 0.98 -14.21 -16.36
CA ASP A 148 0.07 -13.10 -16.07
C ASP A 148 0.78 -11.90 -15.42
N LEU A 149 1.95 -12.11 -14.79
CA LEU A 149 2.75 -11.06 -14.13
C LEU A 149 3.74 -10.35 -15.05
N ILE A 150 4.07 -10.91 -16.22
CA ILE A 150 5.13 -10.40 -17.12
C ILE A 150 4.66 -9.20 -17.95
N GLU A 151 3.36 -8.89 -17.99
CA GLU A 151 2.79 -7.78 -18.75
C GLU A 151 1.64 -7.11 -17.95
N PRO A 152 1.67 -5.77 -17.73
CA PRO A 152 0.55 -5.01 -17.16
C PRO A 152 -0.60 -4.79 -18.17
#